data_AF-R9M0F4-F1
#
_entry.id   AF-R9M0F4-F1
#
_cell.length_a   1.000
_cell.length_b   1.000
_cell.length_c   1.000
_cell.angle_alpha   90.00
_cell.angle_beta   90.00
_cell.angle_gamma   90.00
#
_symmetry.space_group_name_H-M   'P 1'
#
loop_
_entity.id
_entity.type
_entity.pdbx_description
1 polymer ?
#
loop_
_entity_poly.entity_id
_entity_poly.type
_entity_poly.pdbx_seq_one_letter_code
_entity_poly.pdbx_strand_id
1 'polypeptide(L)'
;MLIAKENSERIPPMPEGMYEAVCTMLIDMGVQNNPRFGTSSRKIRLVWEVLGQTVKIGDQEYPRQISKEFTNSLSDKSNLRKALQSWRGKSFTPQELKGFDLRKVLGAGAVLQVMHKTGENGDYATIETIIPMVGKKPPAVKPVVFDLDDAGTYPTFQSLPRYIQEGIAKSEGFEFTGLTVAPKNNQTQPPLPDDSSAPPVHGGGMYPPVDDQYGEPPCGRVLRHPGPDAGNGILRLRLHRTPRMRQE
;
A
#
# COMPACT_ATOMS: atom_id res chain seq x y z
N MET A 1 3.12 1.01 -48.68
CA MET A 1 3.79 0.56 -47.45
C MET A 1 2.76 0.52 -46.34
N LEU A 2 2.49 -0.66 -45.78
CA LEU A 2 1.58 -0.82 -44.63
C LEU A 2 2.39 -0.47 -43.38
N ILE A 3 2.06 0.66 -42.72
CA ILE A 3 2.66 1.02 -41.45
C ILE A 3 1.65 0.66 -40.37
N ALA A 4 1.96 -0.36 -39.56
CA ALA A 4 1.26 -0.58 -38.31
C ALA A 4 1.64 0.55 -37.34
N LYS A 5 0.64 1.28 -36.83
CA LYS A 5 0.83 2.18 -35.69
C LYS A 5 0.39 1.45 -34.43
N GLU A 6 1.22 1.49 -33.40
CA GLU A 6 0.79 1.14 -32.05
C GLU A 6 -0.25 2.18 -31.62
N ASN A 7 -1.53 1.87 -31.73
CA ASN A 7 -2.59 2.71 -31.19
C ASN A 7 -2.96 2.21 -29.80
N SER A 8 -2.03 2.34 -28.85
CA SER A 8 -2.44 2.38 -27.45
C SER A 8 -2.80 3.84 -27.16
N GLU A 9 -4.06 4.22 -27.32
CA GLU A 9 -4.57 5.44 -26.70
C GLU A 9 -4.29 5.30 -25.20
N ARG A 10 -3.26 5.96 -24.68
CA ARG A 10 -2.94 5.95 -23.25
C ARG A 10 -3.64 7.14 -22.62
N ILE A 11 -4.29 6.94 -21.49
CA ILE A 11 -4.79 8.09 -20.73
C ILE A 11 -3.56 8.80 -20.16
N PRO A 12 -3.33 10.09 -20.47
CA PRO A 12 -2.17 10.81 -19.93
C PRO A 12 -2.20 10.77 -18.40
N PRO A 13 -1.04 10.81 -17.72
CA PRO A 13 -1.01 10.88 -16.26
C PRO A 13 -1.79 12.11 -15.78
N MET A 14 -2.42 11.99 -14.60
CA MET A 14 -3.07 13.13 -13.96
C MET A 14 -2.03 14.23 -13.71
N PRO A 15 -2.26 15.50 -14.09
CA PRO A 15 -1.33 16.59 -13.77
C PRO A 15 -1.10 16.69 -12.26
N GLU A 16 0.07 17.17 -11.86
CA GLU A 16 0.32 17.46 -10.43
C GLU A 16 -0.68 18.49 -9.90
N GLY A 17 -1.16 18.29 -8.68
CA GLY A 17 -2.15 19.20 -8.09
C GLY A 17 -3.00 18.58 -7.01
N MET A 18 -4.04 19.32 -6.62
CA MET A 18 -5.02 18.92 -5.62
C MET A 18 -6.36 18.61 -6.29
N TYR A 19 -6.92 17.45 -5.99
CA TYR A 19 -8.14 16.96 -6.63
C TYR A 19 -9.18 16.53 -5.60
N GLU A 20 -10.39 17.07 -5.69
CA GLU A 20 -11.55 16.55 -4.98
C GLU A 20 -11.96 15.22 -5.61
N ALA A 21 -12.11 14.18 -4.80
CA ALA A 21 -12.41 12.83 -5.28
C ALA A 21 -13.28 12.06 -4.27
N VAL A 22 -13.91 10.98 -4.73
CA VAL A 22 -14.69 10.06 -3.89
C VAL A 22 -14.14 8.64 -4.04
N CYS A 23 -13.93 7.95 -2.92
CA CYS A 23 -13.44 6.57 -2.96
C CYS A 23 -14.55 5.63 -3.45
N THR A 24 -14.32 4.98 -4.58
CA THR A 24 -15.31 4.14 -5.27
C THR A 24 -14.98 2.67 -5.17
N MET A 25 -13.72 2.28 -4.98
CA MET A 25 -13.35 0.86 -4.94
C MET A 25 -12.37 0.54 -3.80
N LEU A 26 -12.61 -0.61 -3.18
CA LEU A 26 -11.70 -1.28 -2.24
C LEU A 26 -11.46 -2.69 -2.77
N ILE A 27 -10.21 -2.95 -3.16
CA ILE A 27 -9.83 -4.19 -3.84
C ILE A 27 -8.71 -4.84 -3.04
N ASP A 28 -8.95 -6.04 -2.55
CA ASP A 28 -7.88 -6.89 -2.05
C ASP A 28 -7.07 -7.43 -3.24
N MET A 29 -5.80 -7.08 -3.25
CA MET A 29 -4.85 -7.55 -4.27
C MET A 29 -4.22 -8.88 -3.84
N GLY A 30 -4.49 -9.38 -2.63
CA GLY A 30 -3.92 -10.62 -2.11
C GLY A 30 -2.48 -10.46 -1.64
N VAL A 31 -1.84 -11.60 -1.34
CA VAL A 31 -0.43 -11.65 -0.93
C VAL A 31 0.45 -11.49 -2.16
N GLN A 32 1.13 -10.36 -2.26
CA GLN A 32 1.98 -10.02 -3.39
C GLN A 32 3.45 -10.19 -3.01
N ASN A 33 4.20 -10.90 -3.85
CA ASN A 33 5.65 -11.01 -3.70
C ASN A 33 6.33 -9.74 -4.20
N ASN A 34 7.36 -9.30 -3.47
CA ASN A 34 8.27 -8.24 -3.87
C ASN A 34 9.63 -8.86 -4.24
N PRO A 35 9.92 -9.07 -5.54
CA PRO A 35 11.14 -9.74 -5.96
C PRO A 35 12.43 -8.99 -5.57
N ARG A 36 12.35 -7.67 -5.38
CA ARG A 36 13.50 -6.83 -5.03
C ARG A 36 14.00 -7.10 -3.60
N PHE A 37 13.08 -7.35 -2.68
CA PHE A 37 13.40 -7.57 -1.27
C PHE A 37 13.16 -9.02 -0.82
N GLY A 38 12.61 -9.86 -1.70
CA GLY A 38 12.26 -11.25 -1.39
C GLY A 38 11.16 -11.38 -0.33
N THR A 39 10.37 -10.33 -0.11
CA THR A 39 9.31 -10.28 0.91
C THR A 39 7.94 -10.34 0.28
N SER A 40 7.01 -11.04 0.92
CA SER A 40 5.61 -11.08 0.51
C SER A 40 4.76 -10.29 1.50
N SER A 41 3.77 -9.55 0.98
CA SER A 41 2.89 -8.76 1.83
C SER A 41 1.50 -8.68 1.21
N ARG A 42 0.46 -8.70 2.04
CA ARG A 42 -0.90 -8.50 1.56
C ARG A 42 -1.09 -7.05 1.12
N LYS A 43 -1.59 -6.87 -0.09
CA LYS A 43 -1.80 -5.55 -0.71
C LYS A 43 -3.28 -5.26 -0.87
N ILE A 44 -3.64 -4.00 -0.72
CA ILE A 44 -4.96 -3.48 -1.08
C ILE A 44 -4.80 -2.33 -2.07
N ARG A 45 -5.79 -2.15 -2.93
CA ARG A 45 -5.90 -1.00 -3.82
C ARG A 45 -7.16 -0.22 -3.48
N LEU A 46 -6.97 1.06 -3.24
CA LEU A 46 -8.05 2.04 -3.15
C LEU A 46 -8.12 2.80 -4.47
N VAL A 47 -9.33 2.98 -4.98
CA VAL A 47 -9.59 3.71 -6.23
C VAL A 47 -10.53 4.87 -5.92
N TRP A 48 -10.19 6.04 -6.44
CA TRP A 48 -10.99 7.24 -6.32
C TRP A 48 -11.44 7.70 -7.70
N GLU A 49 -12.70 8.13 -7.79
CA GLU A 49 -13.22 8.91 -8.90
C GLU A 49 -13.02 10.39 -8.63
N VAL A 50 -12.40 11.09 -9.58
CA VAL A 50 -12.07 12.52 -9.48
C VAL A 50 -13.28 13.34 -9.92
N LEU A 51 -13.72 14.24 -9.03
CA LEU A 51 -14.95 15.00 -9.24
C LEU A 51 -14.79 16.01 -10.38
N GLY A 52 -15.78 16.03 -11.28
CA GLY A 52 -15.81 16.96 -12.41
C GLY A 52 -14.80 16.66 -13.51
N GLN A 53 -14.17 15.48 -13.50
CA GLN A 53 -13.21 15.07 -14.52
C GLN A 53 -13.61 13.74 -15.17
N THR A 54 -13.38 13.67 -16.47
CA THR A 54 -13.69 12.53 -17.31
C THR A 54 -12.54 12.22 -18.25
N VAL A 55 -12.54 11.02 -18.81
CA VAL A 55 -11.59 10.55 -19.81
C VAL A 55 -12.35 9.95 -20.98
N LYS A 56 -11.89 10.24 -22.19
CA LYS A 56 -12.41 9.63 -23.40
C LYS A 56 -11.60 8.39 -23.74
N ILE A 57 -12.29 7.32 -24.04
CA ILE A 57 -11.75 5.99 -24.32
C ILE A 57 -12.54 5.46 -25.50
N GLY A 58 -11.91 5.49 -26.69
CA GLY A 58 -12.67 5.39 -27.94
C GLY A 58 -13.76 6.46 -27.99
N ASP A 59 -14.99 6.05 -28.31
CA ASP A 59 -16.15 6.95 -28.43
C ASP A 59 -16.89 7.18 -27.10
N GLN A 60 -16.44 6.58 -26.00
CA GLN A 60 -17.11 6.63 -24.70
C GLN A 60 -16.36 7.52 -23.71
N GLU A 61 -17.13 8.22 -22.87
CA GLU A 61 -16.62 9.07 -21.80
C GLU A 61 -16.84 8.38 -20.46
N TYR A 62 -15.78 8.27 -19.67
CA TYR A 62 -15.78 7.62 -18.37
C TYR A 62 -15.34 8.60 -17.29
N PRO A 63 -15.80 8.45 -16.04
CA PRO A 63 -15.25 9.21 -14.92
C PRO A 63 -13.74 9.00 -14.81
N ARG A 64 -13.00 10.08 -14.58
CA ARG A 64 -11.56 10.00 -14.36
C ARG A 64 -11.32 9.32 -13.02
N GLN A 65 -10.55 8.25 -13.01
CA GLN A 65 -10.16 7.54 -11.79
C GLN A 65 -8.64 7.61 -11.58
N ILE A 66 -8.24 7.57 -10.32
CA ILE A 66 -6.85 7.43 -9.86
C ILE A 66 -6.81 6.45 -8.69
N SER A 67 -5.73 5.68 -8.55
CA SER A 67 -5.63 4.64 -7.53
C SER A 67 -4.30 4.66 -6.77
N LYS A 68 -4.30 4.10 -5.56
CA LYS A 68 -3.08 3.87 -4.79
C LYS A 68 -3.13 2.51 -4.13
N GLU A 69 -2.02 1.79 -4.24
CA GLU A 69 -1.82 0.52 -3.56
C GLU A 69 -1.13 0.72 -2.21
N PHE A 70 -1.54 -0.07 -1.23
CA PHE A 70 -0.97 -0.08 0.12
C PHE A 70 -0.68 -1.51 0.56
N THR A 71 0.35 -1.68 1.39
CA THR A 71 0.43 -2.86 2.26
C THR A 71 -0.70 -2.79 3.29
N ASN A 72 -1.46 -3.88 3.43
CA ASN A 72 -2.53 -4.01 4.42
C ASN A 72 -1.95 -4.19 5.83
N SER A 73 -1.47 -3.10 6.41
CA SER A 73 -0.89 -3.05 7.74
C SER A 73 -1.29 -1.76 8.44
N LEU A 74 -1.49 -1.83 9.76
CA LEU A 74 -1.74 -0.67 10.63
C LEU A 74 -0.58 -0.45 11.62
N SER A 75 0.62 -0.94 11.31
CA SER A 75 1.82 -0.59 12.08
C SER A 75 2.05 0.93 12.07
N ASP A 76 2.75 1.44 13.07
CA ASP A 76 3.12 2.85 13.21
C ASP A 76 3.79 3.45 11.96
N LYS A 77 4.63 2.65 11.28
CA LYS A 77 5.34 3.06 10.06
C LYS A 77 4.54 2.87 8.78
N SER A 78 3.46 2.10 8.79
CA SER A 78 2.71 1.74 7.59
C SER A 78 2.13 2.96 6.86
N ASN A 79 2.26 2.96 5.53
CA ASN A 79 1.69 4.01 4.69
C ASN A 79 0.16 4.01 4.70
N LEU A 80 -0.47 2.83 4.86
CA LEU A 80 -1.92 2.72 4.98
C LEU A 80 -2.43 3.45 6.23
N ARG A 81 -1.81 3.19 7.40
CA ARG A 81 -2.19 3.88 8.64
C ARG A 81 -2.03 5.39 8.51
N LYS A 82 -0.88 5.85 8.02
CA LYS A 82 -0.59 7.28 7.81
C LYS A 82 -1.65 7.94 6.92
N ALA A 83 -1.96 7.31 5.78
CA ALA A 83 -3.00 7.77 4.85
C ALA A 83 -4.39 7.81 5.50
N LEU A 84 -4.79 6.76 6.22
CA LEU A 84 -6.10 6.69 6.88
C LEU A 84 -6.22 7.72 8.02
N GLN A 85 -5.17 7.97 8.81
CA GLN A 85 -5.19 8.98 9.87
C GLN A 85 -5.32 10.39 9.29
N SER A 86 -4.55 10.69 8.24
CA SER A 86 -4.60 11.97 7.54
C SER A 86 -5.98 12.18 6.93
N TRP A 87 -6.50 11.20 6.20
CA TRP A 87 -7.79 11.29 5.52
C TRP A 87 -8.98 11.37 6.49
N ARG A 88 -8.93 10.66 7.61
CA ARG A 88 -9.96 10.74 8.66
C ARG A 88 -9.82 11.98 9.54
N GLY A 89 -8.71 12.70 9.46
CA GLY A 89 -8.38 13.80 10.39
C GLY A 89 -8.29 13.36 11.85
N LYS A 90 -8.03 12.07 12.11
CA LYS A 90 -8.08 11.47 13.46
C LYS A 90 -7.08 10.33 13.61
N SER A 91 -6.36 10.34 14.71
CA SER A 91 -5.48 9.23 15.09
C SER A 91 -6.25 7.98 15.47
N PHE A 92 -5.70 6.81 15.13
CA PHE A 92 -6.25 5.54 15.58
C PHE A 92 -6.10 5.38 17.09
N THR A 93 -7.17 4.92 17.72
CA THR A 93 -7.14 4.44 19.11
C THR A 93 -6.52 3.04 19.18
N PRO A 94 -6.01 2.61 20.36
CA PRO A 94 -5.46 1.25 20.52
C PRO A 94 -6.46 0.15 20.15
N GLN A 95 -7.76 0.36 20.34
CA GLN A 95 -8.79 -0.60 19.97
C GLN A 95 -8.99 -0.68 18.45
N GLU A 96 -8.98 0.45 17.74
CA GLU A 96 -9.07 0.44 16.27
C GLU A 96 -7.80 -0.14 15.61
N LEU A 97 -6.64 -0.05 16.27
CA LEU A 97 -5.41 -0.68 15.77
C LEU A 97 -5.44 -2.22 15.81
N LYS A 98 -6.33 -2.81 16.62
CA LYS A 98 -6.57 -4.27 16.58
C LYS A 98 -7.30 -4.71 15.31
N GLY A 99 -7.96 -3.79 14.63
CA GLY A 99 -8.72 -4.05 13.42
C GLY A 99 -9.56 -2.84 13.05
N PHE A 100 -9.39 -2.37 11.82
CA PHE A 100 -10.21 -1.31 11.25
C PHE A 100 -10.87 -1.83 9.98
N ASP A 101 -12.19 -1.73 9.92
CA ASP A 101 -12.95 -2.09 8.73
C ASP A 101 -12.73 -1.04 7.63
N LEU A 102 -11.95 -1.43 6.61
CA LEU A 102 -11.63 -0.59 5.46
C LEU A 102 -12.86 -0.27 4.60
N ARG A 103 -13.94 -1.06 4.66
CA ARG A 103 -15.17 -0.75 3.91
C ARG A 103 -15.78 0.59 4.32
N LYS A 104 -15.44 1.09 5.51
CA LYS A 104 -15.83 2.43 6.01
C LYS A 104 -15.28 3.59 5.19
N VAL A 105 -14.25 3.38 4.35
CA VAL A 105 -13.71 4.46 3.50
C VAL A 105 -14.43 4.57 2.14
N LEU A 106 -15.29 3.61 1.80
CA LEU A 106 -16.04 3.64 0.55
C LEU A 106 -17.09 4.76 0.59
N GLY A 107 -17.18 5.52 -0.50
CA GLY A 107 -18.02 6.71 -0.61
C GLY A 107 -17.52 7.91 0.19
N ALA A 108 -16.41 7.79 0.94
CA ALA A 108 -15.80 8.92 1.62
C ALA A 108 -15.16 9.87 0.59
N GLY A 109 -15.39 11.17 0.77
CA GLY A 109 -14.73 12.21 -0.03
C GLY A 109 -13.31 12.46 0.46
N ALA A 110 -12.41 12.70 -0.49
CA ALA A 110 -11.02 13.02 -0.24
C ALA A 110 -10.62 14.26 -1.06
N VAL A 111 -9.62 14.98 -0.58
CA VAL A 111 -8.75 15.78 -1.44
C VAL A 111 -7.43 15.03 -1.60
N LEU A 112 -7.08 14.73 -2.84
CA LEU A 112 -5.90 13.97 -3.22
C LEU A 112 -4.82 14.95 -3.71
N GLN A 113 -3.65 14.89 -3.09
CA GLN A 113 -2.46 15.54 -3.64
C GLN A 113 -1.80 14.57 -4.62
N VAL A 114 -1.78 14.92 -5.89
CA VAL A 114 -1.12 14.16 -6.96
C VAL A 114 0.23 14.80 -7.26
N MET A 115 1.25 13.96 -7.31
CA MET A 115 2.64 14.31 -7.67
C MET A 115 3.13 13.36 -8.76
N HIS A 116 4.05 13.80 -9.60
CA HIS A 116 4.74 12.94 -10.55
C HIS A 116 5.97 12.32 -9.88
N LYS A 117 6.22 11.04 -10.18
CA LYS A 117 7.44 10.33 -9.80
C LYS A 117 8.07 9.76 -11.04
N THR A 118 9.39 9.86 -11.14
CA THR A 118 10.13 9.28 -12.25
C THR A 118 10.22 7.77 -12.06
N GLY A 119 9.63 7.03 -13.01
CA GLY A 119 9.75 5.58 -13.14
C GLY A 119 10.68 5.20 -14.29
N GLU A 120 10.95 3.90 -14.42
CA GLU A 120 11.79 3.35 -15.49
C GLU A 120 11.21 3.61 -16.90
N ASN A 121 9.88 3.77 -16.99
CA ASN A 121 9.15 3.98 -18.24
C ASN A 121 8.69 5.44 -18.45
N GLY A 122 9.18 6.38 -17.64
CA GLY A 122 8.76 7.78 -17.64
C GLY A 122 8.13 8.22 -16.32
N ASP A 123 7.76 9.49 -16.24
CA ASP A 123 7.08 10.06 -15.09
C ASP A 123 5.64 9.55 -15.00
N TYR A 124 5.25 9.05 -13.83
CA TYR A 124 3.90 8.55 -13.55
C TYR A 124 3.28 9.36 -12.42
N ALA A 125 1.95 9.50 -12.44
CA ALA A 125 1.24 10.20 -11.39
C ALA A 125 1.02 9.30 -10.16
N THR A 126 1.21 9.83 -8.96
CA THR A 126 0.90 9.12 -7.72
C THR A 126 0.17 10.03 -6.76
N ILE A 127 -0.73 9.45 -5.97
CA ILE A 127 -1.30 10.13 -4.82
C ILE A 127 -0.21 10.17 -3.73
N GLU A 128 0.21 11.35 -3.30
CA GLU A 128 1.17 11.51 -2.21
C GLU A 128 0.43 11.59 -0.88
N THR A 129 -0.53 12.53 -0.79
CA THR A 129 -1.30 12.83 0.42
C THR A 129 -2.80 12.66 0.19
N ILE A 130 -3.52 12.22 1.21
CA ILE A 130 -4.98 12.06 1.21
C ILE A 130 -5.54 12.76 2.45
N ILE A 131 -6.32 13.82 2.26
CA ILE A 131 -6.94 14.60 3.34
C ILE A 131 -8.47 14.58 3.21
N PRO A 132 -9.24 14.85 4.29
CA PRO A 132 -10.69 14.86 4.20
C PRO A 132 -11.20 15.95 3.26
N MET A 133 -12.25 15.63 2.50
CA MET A 133 -13.07 16.64 1.84
C MET A 133 -13.94 17.35 2.89
N VAL A 134 -13.84 18.68 2.99
CA VAL A 134 -14.56 19.51 3.98
C VAL A 134 -15.52 20.45 3.26
N GLY A 135 -16.68 20.70 3.87
CA GLY A 135 -17.64 21.70 3.39
C GLY A 135 -18.51 21.27 2.19
N LYS A 136 -18.33 20.04 1.68
CA LYS A 136 -19.15 19.45 0.61
C LYS A 136 -19.51 18.02 0.95
N LYS A 137 -20.74 17.61 0.60
CA LYS A 137 -21.14 16.20 0.64
C LYS A 137 -20.59 15.50 -0.60
N PRO A 138 -19.85 14.39 -0.47
CA PRO A 138 -19.41 13.62 -1.63
C PRO A 138 -20.62 13.13 -2.44
N PRO A 139 -20.52 13.05 -3.77
CA PRO A 139 -21.59 12.49 -4.58
C PRO A 139 -21.81 11.01 -4.24
N ALA A 140 -23.05 10.55 -4.41
CA ALA A 140 -23.36 9.14 -4.20
C ALA A 140 -22.73 8.31 -5.31
N VAL A 141 -21.96 7.29 -4.93
CA VAL A 141 -21.32 6.34 -5.84
C VAL A 141 -21.83 4.93 -5.55
N LYS A 142 -21.74 4.04 -6.55
CA LYS A 142 -21.93 2.60 -6.34
C LYS A 142 -20.57 2.00 -5.98
N PRO A 143 -20.27 1.75 -4.69
CA PRO A 143 -18.97 1.26 -4.32
C PRO A 143 -18.75 -0.16 -4.82
N VAL A 144 -17.53 -0.46 -5.23
CA VAL A 144 -17.09 -1.79 -5.66
C VAL A 144 -16.17 -2.36 -4.60
N VAL A 145 -16.45 -3.58 -4.15
CA VAL A 145 -15.62 -4.31 -3.19
C VAL A 145 -15.25 -5.66 -3.76
N PHE A 146 -13.98 -5.97 -3.69
CA PHE A 146 -13.44 -7.30 -3.97
C PHE A 146 -12.49 -7.70 -2.84
N ASP A 147 -12.69 -8.89 -2.29
CA ASP A 147 -11.95 -9.42 -1.15
C ASP A 147 -11.71 -10.92 -1.37
N LEU A 148 -10.45 -11.34 -1.38
CA LEU A 148 -10.09 -12.73 -1.68
C LEU A 148 -10.53 -13.68 -0.57
N ASP A 149 -10.70 -13.18 0.66
CA ASP A 149 -11.17 -13.97 1.80
C ASP A 149 -12.72 -14.03 1.89
N ASP A 150 -13.42 -13.30 1.03
CA ASP A 150 -14.88 -13.25 0.99
C ASP A 150 -15.39 -13.69 -0.38
N ALA A 151 -15.67 -14.99 -0.50
CA ALA A 151 -16.21 -15.59 -1.72
C ALA A 151 -17.52 -14.94 -2.20
N GLY A 152 -18.26 -14.25 -1.32
CA GLY A 152 -19.42 -13.46 -1.70
C GLY A 152 -19.10 -12.28 -2.62
N THR A 153 -17.84 -11.83 -2.66
CA THR A 153 -17.37 -10.74 -3.53
C THR A 153 -16.84 -11.22 -4.89
N TYR A 154 -16.67 -12.53 -5.08
CA TYR A 154 -16.10 -13.10 -6.31
C TYR A 154 -16.84 -12.74 -7.59
N PRO A 155 -18.19 -12.60 -7.62
CA PRO A 155 -18.89 -12.10 -8.80
C PRO A 155 -18.39 -10.73 -9.30
N THR A 156 -17.84 -9.91 -8.41
CA THR A 156 -17.26 -8.60 -8.75
C THR A 156 -15.98 -8.73 -9.58
N PHE A 157 -15.22 -9.83 -9.45
CA PHE A 157 -13.91 -10.00 -10.08
C PHE A 157 -13.93 -9.76 -11.59
N GLN A 158 -14.94 -10.31 -12.29
CA GLN A 158 -15.09 -10.16 -13.74
C GLN A 158 -15.45 -8.75 -14.18
N SER A 159 -15.99 -7.92 -13.27
CA SER A 159 -16.29 -6.51 -13.54
C SER A 159 -15.08 -5.60 -13.38
N LEU A 160 -14.01 -6.06 -12.72
CA LEU A 160 -12.79 -5.29 -12.54
C LEU A 160 -12.06 -5.13 -13.88
N PRO A 161 -11.40 -4.00 -14.15
CA PRO A 161 -10.50 -3.88 -15.29
C PRO A 161 -9.48 -5.01 -15.33
N ARG A 162 -9.17 -5.51 -16.53
CA ARG A 162 -8.30 -6.69 -16.70
C ARG A 162 -6.95 -6.52 -16.01
N TYR A 163 -6.34 -5.33 -16.06
CA TYR A 163 -5.05 -5.12 -15.40
C TYR A 163 -5.13 -5.29 -13.87
N ILE A 164 -6.28 -5.00 -13.26
CA ILE A 164 -6.53 -5.28 -11.85
C ILE A 164 -6.69 -6.78 -11.65
N GLN A 165 -7.48 -7.46 -12.50
CA GLN A 165 -7.62 -8.93 -12.45
C GLN A 165 -6.25 -9.63 -12.60
N GLU A 166 -5.42 -9.18 -13.53
CA GLU A 166 -4.05 -9.67 -13.74
C GLU A 166 -3.14 -9.38 -12.55
N GLY A 167 -3.31 -8.22 -11.89
CA GLY A 167 -2.60 -7.90 -10.65
C GLY A 167 -3.00 -8.82 -9.50
N ILE A 168 -4.29 -9.06 -9.31
CA ILE A 168 -4.83 -10.00 -8.31
C ILE A 168 -4.35 -11.42 -8.62
N ALA A 169 -4.36 -11.85 -9.89
CA ALA A 169 -3.96 -13.20 -10.29
C ALA A 169 -2.48 -13.53 -10.02
N LYS A 170 -1.65 -12.53 -9.74
CA LYS A 170 -0.26 -12.71 -9.29
C LYS A 170 -0.14 -13.03 -7.79
N SER A 171 -1.23 -12.94 -7.03
CA SER A 171 -1.18 -13.18 -5.59
C SER A 171 -0.90 -14.65 -5.28
N GLU A 172 -0.14 -14.91 -4.22
CA GLU A 172 0.05 -16.26 -3.70
C GLU A 172 -1.30 -16.90 -3.34
N GLY A 173 -1.52 -18.13 -3.81
CA GLY A 173 -2.74 -18.89 -3.54
C GLY A 173 -3.96 -18.53 -4.40
N PHE A 174 -3.81 -17.66 -5.41
CA PHE A 174 -4.88 -17.30 -6.33
C PHE A 174 -5.50 -18.52 -7.03
N GLU A 175 -4.69 -19.53 -7.35
CA GLU A 175 -5.09 -20.78 -8.00
C GLU A 175 -6.15 -21.55 -7.22
N PHE A 176 -6.21 -21.40 -5.90
CA PHE A 176 -7.19 -22.09 -5.05
C PHE A 176 -8.57 -21.40 -5.03
N THR A 177 -8.67 -20.18 -5.56
CA THR A 177 -9.92 -19.40 -5.58
C THR A 177 -10.90 -19.89 -6.67
N GLY A 178 -10.39 -20.58 -7.70
CA GLY A 178 -11.18 -20.93 -8.89
C GLY A 178 -11.52 -19.74 -9.81
N LEU A 179 -11.04 -18.54 -9.50
CA LEU A 179 -11.22 -17.36 -10.35
C LEU A 179 -10.33 -17.45 -11.60
N THR A 180 -10.84 -16.91 -12.71
CA THR A 180 -10.10 -16.86 -13.98
C THR A 180 -10.10 -15.45 -14.54
N VAL A 181 -8.94 -14.98 -14.97
CA VAL A 181 -8.80 -13.67 -15.62
C VAL A 181 -9.53 -13.70 -16.97
N ALA A 182 -10.31 -12.66 -17.25
CA ALA A 182 -11.02 -12.53 -18.53
C ALA A 182 -10.07 -12.65 -19.74
N PRO A 183 -10.52 -13.18 -20.90
CA PRO A 183 -9.69 -13.29 -22.11
C PRO A 183 -9.37 -11.91 -22.71
N LYS A 184 -8.33 -11.80 -23.56
CA LYS A 184 -7.80 -10.52 -24.12
C LYS A 184 -8.73 -9.84 -25.15
N ASN A 185 -9.95 -10.32 -25.29
CA ASN A 185 -10.82 -9.95 -26.40
C ASN A 185 -11.47 -8.59 -26.12
N ASN A 186 -11.46 -7.69 -27.11
CA ASN A 186 -12.12 -6.36 -27.28
C ASN A 186 -13.18 -5.91 -26.25
N GLN A 187 -12.93 -6.01 -24.95
CA GLN A 187 -13.57 -5.13 -23.98
C GLN A 187 -12.97 -3.76 -24.25
N THR A 188 -13.83 -2.77 -24.51
CA THR A 188 -13.47 -1.35 -24.47
C THR A 188 -13.06 -1.05 -23.04
N GLN A 189 -11.80 -1.35 -22.71
CA GLN A 189 -11.25 -1.10 -21.40
C GLN A 189 -10.73 0.33 -21.37
N PRO A 190 -10.99 1.06 -20.28
CA PRO A 190 -10.18 2.20 -19.95
C PRO A 190 -8.70 1.83 -20.12
N PRO A 191 -7.95 2.56 -20.97
CA PRO A 191 -6.53 2.35 -21.07
C PRO A 191 -5.94 2.47 -19.68
N LEU A 192 -4.89 1.69 -19.45
CA LEU A 192 -4.09 1.78 -18.23
C LEU A 192 -3.82 3.25 -17.93
N PRO A 193 -4.36 3.80 -16.82
CA PRO A 193 -3.95 5.12 -16.43
C PRO A 193 -2.49 5.03 -15.98
N ASP A 194 -1.67 5.94 -16.48
CA ASP A 194 -0.26 6.10 -16.07
C ASP A 194 -0.11 6.65 -14.63
N ASP A 195 -1.16 6.49 -13.83
CA ASP A 195 -1.24 6.86 -12.42
C ASP A 195 -1.27 5.64 -11.48
N SER A 196 -1.17 4.44 -12.07
CA SER A 196 -1.10 3.21 -11.29
C SER A 196 0.30 3.08 -10.69
N SER A 197 0.39 3.30 -9.38
CA SER A 197 1.56 3.03 -8.53
C SER A 197 2.06 1.56 -8.53
N ALA A 198 1.62 0.73 -9.47
CA ALA A 198 2.14 -0.61 -9.67
C ALA A 198 3.55 -0.51 -10.29
N PRO A 199 4.58 -1.13 -9.68
CA PRO A 199 5.93 -1.08 -10.23
C PRO A 199 5.98 -1.72 -11.63
N PRO A 200 6.83 -1.21 -12.54
CA PRO A 200 7.04 -1.82 -13.85
C PRO A 200 7.46 -3.29 -13.74
N VAL A 201 6.99 -4.09 -14.70
CA VAL A 201 7.40 -5.49 -14.84
C VAL A 201 8.75 -5.54 -15.55
N HIS A 202 9.79 -5.93 -14.80
CA HIS A 202 11.12 -6.41 -15.20
C HIS A 202 12.10 -5.49 -15.95
N GLY A 203 13.27 -5.28 -15.32
CA GLY A 203 14.54 -4.98 -15.97
C GLY A 203 15.52 -4.32 -14.99
N GLY A 204 16.57 -5.03 -14.58
CA GLY A 204 17.50 -4.58 -13.55
C GLY A 204 18.05 -3.16 -13.78
N GLY A 205 17.81 -2.27 -12.81
CA GLY A 205 18.33 -0.92 -12.80
C GLY A 205 18.49 -0.42 -11.37
N MET A 206 19.72 -0.03 -11.03
CA MET A 206 20.13 0.47 -9.74
C MET A 206 19.56 1.88 -9.52
N TYR A 207 18.66 2.05 -8.55
CA TYR A 207 18.36 3.36 -7.94
C TYR A 207 18.45 3.28 -6.42
N PRO A 208 18.93 4.36 -5.77
CA PRO A 208 19.32 4.38 -4.37
C PRO A 208 18.12 4.19 -3.43
N PRO A 209 18.38 3.76 -2.18
CA PRO A 209 17.33 3.39 -1.24
C PRO A 209 16.47 4.59 -0.85
N VAL A 210 15.15 4.41 -0.85
CA VAL A 210 14.28 5.13 0.08
C VAL A 210 14.28 4.33 1.37
N ASP A 211 14.74 4.96 2.44
CA ASP A 211 15.05 4.33 3.74
C ASP A 211 13.84 3.61 4.36
N ASP A 212 13.81 2.30 4.16
CA ASP A 212 13.09 1.32 4.98
C ASP A 212 14.10 0.34 5.62
N GLN A 213 15.27 0.86 6.01
CA GLN A 213 16.15 0.14 6.92
C GLN A 213 15.48 0.14 8.30
N TYR A 214 15.00 -1.01 8.74
CA TYR A 214 15.46 -1.73 9.93
C TYR A 214 14.64 -3.00 10.03
N GLY A 215 15.31 -4.14 9.81
CA GLY A 215 14.73 -5.46 9.98
C GLY A 215 14.12 -5.60 11.37
N GLU A 216 12.93 -6.16 11.42
CA GLU A 216 12.45 -6.75 12.67
C GLU A 216 13.45 -7.83 13.11
N PRO A 217 13.86 -7.85 14.39
CA PRO A 217 14.68 -8.95 14.89
C PRO A 217 13.88 -10.25 14.78
N PRO A 218 14.50 -11.38 14.39
CA PRO A 218 13.79 -12.64 14.26
C PRO A 218 13.22 -13.06 15.62
N CYS A 219 11.90 -13.20 15.66
CA CYS A 219 11.22 -13.90 16.74
C CYS A 219 11.66 -15.37 16.72
N GLY A 220 12.43 -15.80 17.71
CA GLY A 220 12.49 -17.20 18.12
C GLY A 220 13.88 -17.86 18.18
N ARG A 221 14.54 -17.75 19.33
CA ARG A 221 15.11 -18.92 20.00
C ARG A 221 15.12 -18.71 21.50
N VAL A 222 14.27 -19.45 22.20
CA VAL A 222 14.30 -19.57 23.66
C VAL A 222 15.62 -20.22 24.04
N LEU A 223 16.62 -19.42 24.41
CA LEU A 223 17.77 -19.87 25.18
C LEU A 223 17.44 -19.60 26.65
N ARG A 224 17.26 -20.68 27.41
CA ARG A 224 17.12 -20.64 28.86
C ARG A 224 18.42 -20.07 29.42
N HIS A 225 18.36 -18.92 30.09
CA HIS A 225 19.41 -18.50 31.01
C HIS A 225 19.04 -18.97 32.42
N PRO A 226 19.93 -19.68 33.13
CA PRO A 226 19.71 -20.02 34.53
C PRO A 226 19.89 -18.76 35.39
N GLY A 227 19.02 -18.60 36.39
CA GLY A 227 19.09 -17.50 37.35
C GLY A 227 20.34 -17.57 38.24
N PRO A 228 20.75 -16.45 38.85
CA PRO A 228 21.88 -16.46 39.77
C PRO A 228 21.39 -16.81 41.18
N ASP A 229 21.92 -17.89 41.73
CA ASP A 229 21.83 -18.17 43.16
C ASP A 229 23.24 -18.47 43.72
N ALA A 230 23.51 -17.85 44.86
CA ALA A 230 24.47 -18.16 45.92
C ALA A 230 25.93 -18.60 45.60
N GLY A 231 26.88 -17.78 46.08
CA GLY A 231 27.73 -18.20 47.20
C GLY A 231 29.13 -18.80 46.94
N ASN A 232 30.09 -18.22 47.67
CA ASN A 232 31.37 -18.75 48.17
C ASN A 232 32.62 -18.78 47.28
N GLY A 233 33.67 -18.09 47.78
CA GLY A 233 35.04 -18.17 47.28
C GLY A 233 36.00 -17.24 48.03
N ILE A 234 36.32 -17.57 49.28
CA ILE A 234 37.28 -16.89 50.17
C ILE A 234 38.72 -17.00 49.62
N LEU A 235 39.49 -15.89 49.60
CA LEU A 235 40.95 -15.95 49.87
C LEU A 235 41.57 -14.62 50.39
N ARG A 236 41.85 -14.65 51.70
CA ARG A 236 43.02 -14.14 52.46
C ARG A 236 43.29 -12.64 52.70
N LEU A 237 43.32 -12.37 54.02
CA LEU A 237 43.93 -11.26 54.75
C LEU A 237 45.39 -10.94 54.37
N ARG A 238 45.72 -9.65 54.42
CA ARG A 238 46.88 -9.14 55.19
C ARG A 238 46.52 -7.81 55.88
N LEU A 239 46.60 -7.82 57.22
CA LEU A 239 46.73 -6.66 58.10
C LEU A 239 48.12 -6.05 57.91
N HIS A 240 48.25 -4.71 57.96
CA HIS A 240 49.28 -4.00 58.74
C HIS A 240 49.00 -2.49 58.87
N ARG A 241 48.73 -2.07 60.12
CA ARG A 241 49.18 -0.87 60.85
C ARG A 241 49.37 0.47 60.11
N THR A 242 48.63 1.48 60.59
CA THR A 242 48.95 2.91 60.70
C THR A 242 50.31 3.15 61.41
N PRO A 243 51.04 4.29 61.22
CA PRO A 243 50.56 5.63 61.63
C PRO A 243 51.12 6.90 60.94
N ARG A 244 50.49 8.03 61.33
CA ARG A 244 51.05 9.37 61.65
C ARG A 244 51.16 10.48 60.56
N MET A 245 50.28 11.48 60.80
CA MET A 245 50.54 12.91 61.13
C MET A 245 50.66 14.03 60.07
N ARG A 246 50.02 15.16 60.46
CA ARG A 246 50.10 16.58 60.02
C ARG A 246 49.41 16.90 58.71
N GLN A 247 48.67 18.00 58.53
CA GLN A 247 48.55 19.36 59.09
C GLN A 247 47.20 19.88 58.51
N GLU A 248 46.34 20.73 59.08
CA GLU A 248 46.27 21.67 60.20
C GLU A 248 44.88 21.57 60.86
#